data_AF-A0A2V7L2Q6-F1
#
_entry.id   AF-A0A2V7L2Q6-F1
#
_cell.length_a   1.000
_cell.length_b   1.000
_cell.length_c   1.000
_cell.angle_alpha   90.00
_cell.angle_beta   90.00
_cell.angle_gamma   90.00
#
_symmetry.space_group_name_H-M   'P 1'
#
loop_
_entity.id
_entity.type
_entity.pdbx_description
1 polymer ?
#
loop_
_entity_poly.entity_id
_entity_poly.type
_entity_poly.pdbx_seq_one_letter_code
_entity_poly.pdbx_strand_id
1 'polypeptide(L)'
;MLLHRADSTAAQIENQLLTPYRARHPGLDVVQHTAATSQAEYRRVLLAATVGDSLPDVFQLDDVDVPALVDRGGALDLAPYLARVGVDLARYDPEVLAIFRRGQALYALPRGYAPVMVAYNRDLLDRAGIAYPTEDWTWDDFLRTARRLTRDRDGDGRIDQWGVRRASGCLDAPATLAAIRWYAAWVTRWGVAPRPHDTGDSGVEIARLFAAGRVAFMTVGRDAVRDLRASAAAGRVRVGFAPIPHRAGVLPATLLYATGYAVPARALRRKAAVELAADLTDSLADAARGDAGIELPAVTSAAQGLVAADTPGWQAVFLRAAAHGRPAWGARVALWREVEAELSDLMERVATGDVDPALAVRATAREIDRQLGTTR
;
A
#
# COMPACT_ATOMS: atom_id res chain seq x y z
N MET A 1 8.15 -7.90 19.76
CA MET A 1 7.54 -6.55 19.59
C MET A 1 7.11 -6.34 18.14
N LEU A 2 5.85 -6.59 17.73
CA LEU A 2 5.29 -6.40 16.36
C LEU A 2 5.49 -4.97 15.94
N LEU A 3 4.91 -4.84 14.81
CA LEU A 3 5.42 -4.34 13.61
C LEU A 3 4.05 -4.57 12.87
N HIS A 4 3.03 -3.70 12.67
CA HIS A 4 1.97 -3.87 11.64
C HIS A 4 1.48 -2.57 10.94
N ARG A 5 1.13 -2.55 9.62
CA ARG A 5 0.66 -1.36 8.83
C ARG A 5 -0.79 -1.38 8.22
N ALA A 6 -1.74 -0.61 8.81
CA ALA A 6 -3.10 -0.12 8.43
C ALA A 6 -3.77 0.72 9.56
N ASP A 7 -4.59 1.73 9.30
CA ASP A 7 -5.31 2.68 10.20
C ASP A 7 -5.29 2.76 11.76
N SER A 8 -5.89 3.84 12.28
CA SER A 8 -6.56 3.90 13.60
C SER A 8 -7.91 3.18 13.60
N THR A 9 -8.55 3.21 12.43
CA THR A 9 -9.91 2.80 12.04
C THR A 9 -10.15 1.33 11.74
N ALA A 10 -9.12 0.52 11.37
CA ALA A 10 -7.76 -1.85 12.40
C ALA A 10 -7.11 -2.08 13.92
N ALA A 11 -7.20 -1.27 15.01
CA ALA A 11 -6.38 -1.15 16.19
C ALA A 11 -6.85 -1.88 17.45
N GLN A 12 -7.88 -1.31 18.01
CA GLN A 12 -8.67 -1.71 19.15
C GLN A 12 -8.95 -3.22 19.17
N ILE A 13 -9.60 -3.74 18.12
CA ILE A 13 -9.83 -5.16 17.89
C ILE A 13 -8.52 -5.91 17.65
N GLU A 14 -7.52 -5.36 16.95
CA GLU A 14 -6.17 -5.93 16.95
C GLU A 14 -5.68 -6.18 18.40
N ASN A 15 -5.98 -5.34 19.38
CA ASN A 15 -5.52 -5.58 20.77
C ASN A 15 -6.27 -6.76 21.38
N GLN A 16 -7.54 -6.87 21.00
CA GLN A 16 -8.46 -7.92 21.40
C GLN A 16 -8.07 -9.28 20.77
N LEU A 17 -7.15 -9.32 19.78
CA LEU A 17 -6.48 -10.55 19.28
C LEU A 17 -5.31 -10.94 20.18
N LEU A 18 -4.55 -9.93 20.63
CA LEU A 18 -3.48 -10.15 21.59
C LEU A 18 -4.02 -10.48 22.95
N THR A 19 -5.26 -10.12 23.28
CA THR A 19 -5.89 -10.48 24.54
C THR A 19 -5.80 -12.00 24.77
N PRO A 20 -6.30 -12.89 23.88
CA PRO A 20 -6.10 -14.33 24.03
C PRO A 20 -4.68 -14.85 23.69
N TYR A 21 -3.78 -14.05 23.11
CA TYR A 21 -2.36 -14.42 23.01
C TYR A 21 -1.63 -14.15 24.33
N ARG A 22 -1.60 -12.90 24.80
CA ARG A 22 -1.09 -12.48 26.13
C ARG A 22 -1.70 -13.28 27.28
N ALA A 23 -3.00 -13.61 27.22
CA ALA A 23 -3.64 -14.44 28.24
C ALA A 23 -3.13 -15.90 28.26
N ARG A 24 -2.64 -16.42 27.12
CA ARG A 24 -1.96 -17.72 27.04
C ARG A 24 -0.45 -17.62 27.33
N HIS A 25 0.13 -16.43 27.19
CA HIS A 25 1.56 -16.16 27.34
C HIS A 25 1.82 -15.03 28.35
N PRO A 26 1.37 -15.14 29.62
CA PRO A 26 1.42 -14.04 30.60
C PRO A 26 2.83 -13.66 31.07
N GLY A 27 3.85 -14.46 30.72
CA GLY A 27 5.27 -14.14 30.95
C GLY A 27 5.94 -13.37 29.81
N LEU A 28 5.22 -13.07 28.71
CA LEU A 28 5.74 -12.30 27.58
C LEU A 28 5.05 -10.94 27.52
N ASP A 29 5.83 -9.86 27.68
CA ASP A 29 5.31 -8.52 27.41
C ASP A 29 5.26 -8.28 25.89
N VAL A 30 4.10 -8.55 25.33
CA VAL A 30 3.77 -8.27 23.94
C VAL A 30 3.52 -6.75 23.81
N VAL A 31 4.60 -5.96 23.91
CA VAL A 31 4.62 -4.48 23.92
C VAL A 31 4.26 -3.93 22.55
N GLN A 32 2.98 -3.67 22.34
CA GLN A 32 2.47 -3.10 21.10
C GLN A 32 3.20 -1.78 20.76
N HIS A 33 3.94 -1.69 19.63
CA HIS A 33 4.82 -0.57 19.22
C HIS A 33 4.72 -0.11 17.75
N THR A 34 4.33 1.12 17.46
CA THR A 34 4.00 1.67 16.13
C THR A 34 4.95 2.67 15.49
N ALA A 35 5.01 2.77 14.13
CA ALA A 35 5.76 3.86 13.46
C ALA A 35 5.48 4.29 11.98
N ALA A 36 4.54 3.77 11.19
CA ALA A 36 4.19 4.40 9.91
C ALA A 36 2.75 4.20 9.35
N THR A 37 2.09 5.34 9.06
CA THR A 37 0.70 5.50 8.64
C THR A 37 0.48 5.19 7.17
N SER A 38 0.83 6.16 6.33
CA SER A 38 0.93 5.96 4.90
C SER A 38 1.86 4.79 4.63
N GLN A 39 1.57 4.08 3.57
CA GLN A 39 2.50 3.08 3.07
C GLN A 39 3.85 3.75 2.71
N ALA A 40 3.89 5.02 2.29
CA ALA A 40 5.14 5.72 1.98
C ALA A 40 6.13 5.82 3.14
N GLU A 41 5.64 6.19 4.31
CA GLU A 41 6.35 6.23 5.58
C GLU A 41 6.87 4.84 5.98
N TYR A 42 6.08 3.84 5.62
CA TYR A 42 6.17 2.49 6.08
C TYR A 42 7.44 1.78 5.57
N ARG A 43 7.82 1.85 4.29
CA ARG A 43 9.11 1.35 3.77
C ARG A 43 10.35 2.04 4.34
N ARG A 44 10.21 3.12 5.11
CA ARG A 44 11.35 3.95 5.50
C ARG A 44 11.86 3.58 6.89
N VAL A 45 10.97 3.42 7.88
CA VAL A 45 11.30 3.00 9.26
C VAL A 45 12.17 1.73 9.26
N LEU A 46 11.88 0.85 8.33
CA LEU A 46 12.22 -0.55 8.39
C LEU A 46 13.46 -0.87 7.58
N LEU A 47 13.73 -0.07 6.54
CA LEU A 47 14.95 -0.12 5.73
C LEU A 47 16.07 0.49 6.53
N ALA A 48 15.76 1.48 7.38
CA ALA A 48 16.65 1.89 8.45
C ALA A 48 16.88 0.74 9.44
N ALA A 49 15.83 0.13 9.98
CA ALA A 49 15.97 -0.98 10.95
C ALA A 49 16.61 -2.27 10.37
N THR A 50 16.51 -2.52 9.06
CA THR A 50 17.26 -3.58 8.37
C THR A 50 18.64 -3.17 7.86
N VAL A 51 18.96 -1.88 7.76
CA VAL A 51 20.37 -1.46 7.58
C VAL A 51 21.08 -1.38 8.93
N GLY A 52 20.35 -1.15 10.02
CA GLY A 52 20.86 -0.93 11.38
C GLY A 52 20.57 -2.06 12.37
N ASP A 53 20.50 -3.32 11.92
CA ASP A 53 20.38 -4.54 12.75
C ASP A 53 19.35 -4.45 13.91
N SER A 54 18.12 -4.02 13.61
CA SER A 54 17.14 -3.62 14.63
C SER A 54 15.65 -3.76 14.25
N LEU A 55 15.30 -4.57 13.23
CA LEU A 55 13.95 -5.17 13.27
C LEU A 55 13.91 -6.13 14.47
N PRO A 56 12.90 -6.07 15.36
CA PRO A 56 12.73 -7.03 16.46
C PRO A 56 12.43 -8.49 16.00
N ASP A 57 11.19 -8.98 15.85
CA ASP A 57 10.84 -10.41 15.64
C ASP A 57 9.66 -11.01 14.68
N VAL A 58 8.84 -10.33 13.79
CA VAL A 58 7.81 -10.60 12.67
C VAL A 58 7.14 -9.36 12.01
N PHE A 59 7.23 -9.14 10.67
CA PHE A 59 7.21 -7.76 10.09
C PHE A 59 6.46 -7.48 8.70
N GLN A 60 6.10 -6.28 8.17
CA GLN A 60 5.11 -6.16 7.04
C GLN A 60 5.76 -6.48 5.74
N LEU A 61 5.47 -7.68 5.26
CA LEU A 61 5.67 -7.96 3.86
C LEU A 61 4.40 -7.67 3.08
N ASP A 62 4.37 -6.42 2.65
CA ASP A 62 3.60 -5.90 1.54
C ASP A 62 4.20 -6.48 0.21
N ASP A 63 3.38 -6.90 -0.77
CA ASP A 63 3.76 -7.74 -1.94
C ASP A 63 4.96 -7.32 -2.82
N VAL A 64 5.30 -6.03 -2.89
CA VAL A 64 6.29 -5.44 -3.83
C VAL A 64 7.67 -5.31 -3.23
N ASP A 65 7.73 -5.65 -1.95
CA ASP A 65 8.84 -5.42 -1.07
C ASP A 65 9.55 -6.70 -0.75
N VAL A 66 8.89 -7.84 -0.98
CA VAL A 66 9.45 -9.18 -0.98
C VAL A 66 10.82 -9.25 -1.67
N PRO A 67 11.08 -8.62 -2.85
CA PRO A 67 12.44 -8.57 -3.40
C PRO A 67 13.37 -7.74 -2.52
N ALA A 68 13.00 -6.50 -2.23
CA ALA A 68 13.78 -5.60 -1.39
C ALA A 68 14.07 -6.17 0.02
N LEU A 69 13.23 -7.11 0.45
CA LEU A 69 13.34 -7.91 1.65
C LEU A 69 14.36 -9.03 1.51
N VAL A 70 14.07 -9.97 0.62
CA VAL A 70 14.68 -11.29 0.59
C VAL A 70 16.04 -11.25 -0.10
N ASP A 71 16.18 -10.43 -1.15
CA ASP A 71 17.45 -10.22 -1.87
C ASP A 71 18.53 -9.63 -0.94
N ARG A 72 18.08 -8.92 0.10
CA ARG A 72 18.92 -8.43 1.19
C ARG A 72 19.08 -9.51 2.26
N GLY A 73 17.95 -10.03 2.72
CA GLY A 73 17.82 -11.04 3.77
C GLY A 73 17.17 -10.43 5.01
N GLY A 74 15.96 -9.87 4.90
CA GLY A 74 15.17 -9.39 6.04
C GLY A 74 14.08 -10.34 6.53
N ALA A 75 13.63 -11.26 5.66
CA ALA A 75 12.49 -12.19 5.82
C ALA A 75 13.01 -13.61 5.63
N LEU A 76 12.59 -14.57 6.45
CA LEU A 76 12.99 -15.98 6.31
C LEU A 76 12.15 -16.69 5.26
N ASP A 77 12.62 -17.85 4.87
CA ASP A 77 11.75 -18.99 4.63
C ASP A 77 11.15 -19.61 5.93
N LEU A 78 9.92 -19.31 6.35
CA LEU A 78 9.32 -20.07 7.49
C LEU A 78 8.89 -21.50 7.09
N ALA A 79 9.08 -21.94 5.83
CA ALA A 79 8.64 -23.28 5.40
C ALA A 79 9.13 -24.42 6.32
N PRO A 80 10.37 -24.41 6.88
CA PRO A 80 10.84 -25.42 7.82
C PRO A 80 10.15 -25.43 9.20
N TYR A 81 9.30 -24.45 9.50
CA TYR A 81 8.72 -24.24 10.84
C TYR A 81 7.18 -24.25 10.84
N LEU A 82 6.52 -23.94 9.71
CA LEU A 82 5.05 -24.04 9.50
C LEU A 82 4.39 -25.19 10.26
N ALA A 83 4.89 -26.41 10.03
CA ALA A 83 4.33 -27.64 10.59
C ALA A 83 4.52 -27.76 12.11
N ARG A 84 5.54 -27.11 12.69
CA ARG A 84 5.79 -27.09 14.14
C ARG A 84 4.84 -26.15 14.89
N VAL A 85 4.35 -25.11 14.21
CA VAL A 85 3.37 -24.15 14.75
C VAL A 85 1.93 -24.41 14.25
N GLY A 86 1.71 -25.53 13.55
CA GLY A 86 0.37 -26.02 13.19
C GLY A 86 -0.29 -25.32 11.99
N VAL A 87 0.47 -24.69 11.10
CA VAL A 87 -0.06 -23.91 9.97
C VAL A 87 -0.20 -24.75 8.70
N ASP A 88 -1.34 -24.58 8.03
CA ASP A 88 -1.77 -25.27 6.83
C ASP A 88 -1.83 -24.31 5.63
N LEU A 89 -0.94 -24.49 4.66
CA LEU A 89 -0.84 -23.63 3.48
C LEU A 89 -1.97 -23.79 2.45
N ALA A 90 -2.74 -24.87 2.49
CA ALA A 90 -3.75 -25.17 1.47
C ALA A 90 -4.96 -24.21 1.51
N ARG A 91 -5.00 -23.31 2.49
CA ARG A 91 -6.11 -22.37 2.75
C ARG A 91 -5.94 -21.01 2.05
N TYR A 92 -4.94 -20.85 1.18
CA TYR A 92 -4.62 -19.60 0.50
C TYR A 92 -4.58 -19.75 -1.00
N ASP A 93 -4.98 -18.67 -1.67
CA ASP A 93 -4.90 -18.54 -3.11
C ASP A 93 -3.44 -18.72 -3.58
N PRO A 94 -3.17 -19.59 -4.56
CA PRO A 94 -1.81 -19.95 -4.95
C PRO A 94 -1.04 -18.79 -5.60
N GLU A 95 -1.71 -17.90 -6.34
CA GLU A 95 -1.07 -16.72 -6.94
C GLU A 95 -0.68 -15.71 -5.85
N VAL A 96 -1.52 -15.59 -4.82
CA VAL A 96 -1.27 -14.72 -3.67
C VAL A 96 -0.21 -15.29 -2.73
N LEU A 97 -0.06 -16.61 -2.64
CA LEU A 97 1.14 -17.23 -2.04
C LEU A 97 2.38 -17.03 -2.92
N ALA A 98 2.25 -17.09 -4.25
CA ALA A 98 3.39 -17.02 -5.18
C ALA A 98 4.09 -15.65 -5.16
N ILE A 99 3.31 -14.57 -5.02
CA ILE A 99 3.80 -13.23 -4.65
C ILE A 99 4.91 -13.28 -3.60
N PHE A 100 4.66 -14.07 -2.55
CA PHE A 100 5.44 -14.19 -1.33
C PHE A 100 6.42 -15.37 -1.36
N ARG A 101 6.61 -16.06 -2.49
CA ARG A 101 7.60 -17.15 -2.63
C ARG A 101 8.84 -16.71 -3.38
N ARG A 102 10.01 -17.24 -3.01
CA ARG A 102 11.23 -17.22 -3.83
C ARG A 102 11.75 -18.66 -3.91
N GLY A 103 11.33 -19.39 -4.94
CA GLY A 103 11.56 -20.82 -5.06
C GLY A 103 10.66 -21.63 -4.13
N GLN A 104 11.23 -22.60 -3.41
CA GLN A 104 10.51 -23.30 -2.32
C GLN A 104 10.37 -22.42 -1.07
N ALA A 105 11.33 -21.52 -0.88
CA ALA A 105 11.38 -20.63 0.24
C ALA A 105 10.23 -19.61 0.18
N LEU A 106 9.60 -19.37 1.31
CA LEU A 106 8.24 -18.87 1.37
C LEU A 106 8.13 -17.82 2.47
N TYR A 107 7.92 -16.57 2.03
CA TYR A 107 8.14 -15.23 2.59
C TYR A 107 6.82 -14.38 2.62
N ALA A 108 5.67 -14.91 3.09
CA ALA A 108 4.49 -14.25 3.75
C ALA A 108 3.24 -15.16 3.72
N LEU A 109 2.29 -14.99 4.66
CA LEU A 109 0.97 -15.67 4.60
C LEU A 109 -0.12 -14.65 4.28
N PRO A 110 -0.82 -14.79 3.14
CA PRO A 110 -1.86 -13.85 2.74
C PRO A 110 -3.02 -13.68 3.74
N ARG A 111 -3.56 -12.46 3.81
CA ARG A 111 -4.96 -12.19 4.21
C ARG A 111 -5.91 -11.95 3.00
N GLY A 112 -5.47 -11.58 1.78
CA GLY A 112 -6.33 -11.47 0.54
C GLY A 112 -5.77 -10.57 -0.61
N TYR A 113 -6.55 -10.25 -1.68
CA TYR A 113 -6.05 -9.70 -2.98
C TYR A 113 -7.14 -9.23 -4.02
N ALA A 114 -6.78 -8.48 -5.13
CA ALA A 114 -7.49 -8.39 -6.46
C ALA A 114 -6.82 -7.46 -7.56
N PRO A 115 -7.19 -7.53 -8.89
CA PRO A 115 -6.46 -6.92 -10.05
C PRO A 115 -6.94 -5.54 -10.65
N VAL A 116 -7.12 -5.36 -12.00
CA VAL A 116 -7.48 -4.11 -12.75
C VAL A 116 -8.20 -4.39 -14.10
N MET A 117 -9.16 -3.54 -14.55
CA MET A 117 -9.94 -3.70 -15.82
C MET A 117 -10.01 -2.44 -16.73
N VAL A 118 -10.59 -2.58 -17.94
CA VAL A 118 -10.85 -1.53 -18.96
C VAL A 118 -12.36 -1.32 -19.20
N ALA A 119 -12.79 -0.12 -19.57
CA ALA A 119 -14.19 0.22 -19.88
C ALA A 119 -14.35 0.93 -21.25
N TYR A 120 -15.52 0.80 -21.88
CA TYR A 120 -15.82 1.32 -23.23
C TYR A 120 -17.21 1.98 -23.32
N ASN A 121 -17.41 2.87 -24.31
CA ASN A 121 -18.69 3.56 -24.56
C ASN A 121 -19.46 2.86 -25.70
N ARG A 122 -20.58 2.21 -25.36
CA ARG A 122 -21.35 1.37 -26.29
C ARG A 122 -21.86 2.15 -27.51
N ASP A 123 -22.57 3.25 -27.29
CA ASP A 123 -23.15 4.08 -28.36
C ASP A 123 -22.12 4.52 -29.43
N LEU A 124 -20.86 4.76 -29.05
CA LEU A 124 -19.80 5.11 -29.99
C LEU A 124 -19.36 3.91 -30.85
N LEU A 125 -19.29 2.70 -30.26
CA LEU A 125 -19.03 1.45 -30.98
C LEU A 125 -20.21 1.11 -31.91
N ASP A 126 -21.45 1.22 -31.42
CA ASP A 126 -22.67 0.92 -32.17
C ASP A 126 -22.82 1.82 -33.41
N ARG A 127 -22.68 3.16 -33.24
CA ARG A 127 -22.71 4.12 -34.36
C ARG A 127 -21.56 3.95 -35.36
N ALA A 128 -20.51 3.20 -35.02
CA ALA A 128 -19.36 2.93 -35.89
C ALA A 128 -19.33 1.49 -36.44
N GLY A 129 -20.35 0.68 -36.16
CA GLY A 129 -20.42 -0.73 -36.57
C GLY A 129 -19.29 -1.58 -35.99
N ILE A 130 -19.03 -1.44 -34.69
CA ILE A 130 -17.97 -2.17 -33.97
C ILE A 130 -18.61 -3.07 -32.91
N ALA A 131 -18.30 -4.36 -32.93
CA ALA A 131 -18.68 -5.27 -31.85
C ALA A 131 -18.02 -4.87 -30.52
N TYR A 132 -18.69 -5.15 -29.40
CA TYR A 132 -18.16 -4.83 -28.08
C TYR A 132 -16.95 -5.71 -27.70
N PRO A 133 -16.02 -5.19 -26.89
CA PRO A 133 -14.97 -5.99 -26.25
C PRO A 133 -15.47 -7.24 -25.52
N THR A 134 -14.82 -8.36 -25.79
CA THR A 134 -14.92 -9.63 -25.04
C THR A 134 -13.72 -9.76 -24.08
N GLU A 135 -13.62 -10.86 -23.35
CA GLU A 135 -12.49 -11.14 -22.46
C GLU A 135 -11.20 -11.44 -23.25
N ASP A 136 -11.32 -11.99 -24.47
CA ASP A 136 -10.21 -12.37 -25.35
C ASP A 136 -9.60 -11.21 -26.20
N TRP A 137 -10.14 -9.99 -26.10
CA TRP A 137 -9.72 -8.89 -26.98
C TRP A 137 -8.26 -8.46 -26.75
N THR A 138 -7.52 -8.22 -27.84
CA THR A 138 -6.11 -7.82 -27.76
C THR A 138 -5.92 -6.32 -27.62
N TRP A 139 -4.73 -5.88 -27.21
CA TRP A 139 -4.34 -4.47 -27.29
C TRP A 139 -4.35 -3.92 -28.73
N ASP A 140 -4.18 -4.77 -29.74
CA ASP A 140 -4.36 -4.39 -31.13
C ASP A 140 -5.85 -4.23 -31.49
N ASP A 141 -6.78 -5.00 -30.92
CA ASP A 141 -8.22 -4.77 -31.08
C ASP A 141 -8.65 -3.47 -30.41
N PHE A 142 -8.11 -3.19 -29.23
CA PHE A 142 -8.26 -1.89 -28.56
C PHE A 142 -7.77 -0.76 -29.47
N LEU A 143 -6.56 -0.87 -30.06
CA LEU A 143 -6.00 0.18 -30.92
C LEU A 143 -6.69 0.29 -32.29
N ARG A 144 -7.10 -0.83 -32.91
CA ARG A 144 -7.91 -0.88 -34.14
C ARG A 144 -9.27 -0.19 -33.90
N THR A 145 -9.92 -0.51 -32.79
CA THR A 145 -11.18 0.10 -32.36
C THR A 145 -10.99 1.59 -32.08
N ALA A 146 -9.96 1.98 -31.33
CA ALA A 146 -9.66 3.38 -31.05
C ALA A 146 -9.40 4.20 -32.33
N ARG A 147 -8.75 3.62 -33.34
CA ARG A 147 -8.56 4.26 -34.65
C ARG A 147 -9.88 4.42 -35.41
N ARG A 148 -10.73 3.37 -35.50
CA ARG A 148 -12.07 3.45 -36.14
C ARG A 148 -13.02 4.45 -35.44
N LEU A 149 -12.78 4.70 -34.16
CA LEU A 149 -13.48 5.67 -33.32
C LEU A 149 -12.77 7.04 -33.22
N THR A 150 -11.70 7.26 -33.99
CA THR A 150 -11.07 8.58 -34.11
C THR A 150 -11.50 9.23 -35.42
N ARG A 151 -12.16 10.39 -35.37
CA ARG A 151 -12.83 11.01 -36.53
C ARG A 151 -12.86 12.53 -36.48
N ASP A 152 -12.51 13.13 -37.61
CA ASP A 152 -13.11 14.37 -38.11
C ASP A 152 -14.60 14.11 -38.39
N ARG A 153 -15.50 15.02 -37.99
CA ARG A 153 -16.95 14.86 -38.17
C ARG A 153 -17.60 15.90 -39.10
N ASP A 154 -16.97 17.05 -39.33
CA ASP A 154 -17.53 18.12 -40.17
C ASP A 154 -16.72 18.43 -41.44
N GLY A 155 -15.49 17.94 -41.52
CA GLY A 155 -14.59 18.06 -42.67
C GLY A 155 -13.64 19.26 -42.64
N ASP A 156 -13.49 19.98 -41.51
CA ASP A 156 -12.55 21.11 -41.41
C ASP A 156 -11.06 20.68 -41.40
N GLY A 157 -10.77 19.38 -41.27
CA GLY A 157 -9.41 18.83 -41.20
C GLY A 157 -8.90 18.61 -39.77
N ARG A 158 -9.75 18.79 -38.74
CA ARG A 158 -9.45 18.50 -37.34
C ARG A 158 -10.21 17.27 -36.84
N ILE A 159 -9.90 16.84 -35.62
CA ILE A 159 -10.49 15.63 -35.02
C ILE A 159 -11.42 16.06 -33.88
N ASP A 160 -12.68 15.65 -33.96
CA ASP A 160 -13.72 15.91 -32.94
C ASP A 160 -13.96 14.72 -32.00
N GLN A 161 -13.68 13.52 -32.51
CA GLN A 161 -13.87 12.27 -31.80
C GLN A 161 -12.53 11.55 -31.69
N TRP A 162 -12.17 11.11 -30.48
CA TRP A 162 -10.99 10.27 -30.24
C TRP A 162 -11.44 8.95 -29.63
N GLY A 163 -10.97 7.82 -30.18
CA GLY A 163 -11.31 6.49 -29.68
C GLY A 163 -10.54 6.06 -28.43
N VAL A 164 -9.54 6.84 -28.01
CA VAL A 164 -8.84 6.68 -26.72
C VAL A 164 -8.37 8.05 -26.21
N ARG A 165 -8.28 8.20 -24.89
CA ARG A 165 -7.64 9.37 -24.26
C ARG A 165 -6.17 9.48 -24.66
N ARG A 166 -5.62 10.70 -24.65
CA ARG A 166 -4.18 10.93 -24.79
C ARG A 166 -3.40 10.08 -23.75
N ALA A 167 -2.33 9.43 -24.20
CA ALA A 167 -1.24 9.01 -23.34
C ALA A 167 -0.41 10.26 -23.00
N SER A 168 -0.85 10.99 -21.99
CA SER A 168 -0.07 12.05 -21.33
C SER A 168 0.63 11.46 -20.09
N GLY A 169 1.37 12.29 -19.36
CA GLY A 169 1.97 11.87 -18.10
C GLY A 169 0.92 11.28 -17.16
N CYS A 170 1.30 10.27 -16.37
CA CYS A 170 0.35 9.63 -15.46
C CYS A 170 -0.27 10.59 -14.43
N LEU A 171 0.33 11.79 -14.28
CA LEU A 171 -0.13 12.89 -13.45
C LEU A 171 -1.24 13.75 -14.09
N ASP A 172 -1.08 14.20 -15.35
CA ASP A 172 -2.06 15.07 -16.03
C ASP A 172 -3.15 14.31 -16.79
N ALA A 173 -3.05 12.98 -16.85
CA ALA A 173 -4.10 12.10 -17.35
C ALA A 173 -5.46 12.40 -16.68
N PRO A 174 -6.59 12.42 -17.42
CA PRO A 174 -7.90 12.78 -16.88
C PRO A 174 -8.35 11.99 -15.64
N ALA A 175 -7.92 10.73 -15.50
CA ALA A 175 -8.23 9.89 -14.34
C ALA A 175 -7.58 10.40 -13.04
N THR A 176 -6.35 10.92 -13.14
CA THR A 176 -5.52 11.43 -12.05
C THR A 176 -5.90 12.87 -11.71
N LEU A 177 -6.12 13.72 -12.72
CA LEU A 177 -6.72 15.04 -12.52
C LEU A 177 -8.10 14.94 -11.83
N ALA A 178 -8.91 13.93 -12.18
CA ALA A 178 -10.17 13.67 -11.48
C ALA A 178 -10.00 13.12 -10.06
N ALA A 179 -8.88 12.46 -9.73
CA ALA A 179 -8.57 12.05 -8.36
C ALA A 179 -8.10 13.25 -7.52
N ILE A 180 -7.19 14.07 -8.04
CA ILE A 180 -6.68 15.29 -7.39
C ILE A 180 -7.83 16.27 -7.13
N ARG A 181 -8.68 16.54 -8.13
CA ARG A 181 -9.90 17.36 -7.95
C ARG A 181 -10.90 16.79 -6.94
N TRP A 182 -10.94 15.47 -6.77
CA TRP A 182 -11.85 14.82 -5.81
C TRP A 182 -11.36 14.95 -4.37
N TYR A 183 -10.06 14.74 -4.12
CA TYR A 183 -9.45 15.01 -2.81
C TYR A 183 -9.47 16.50 -2.47
N ALA A 184 -9.12 17.38 -3.42
CA ALA A 184 -9.19 18.82 -3.24
C ALA A 184 -10.59 19.30 -2.83
N ALA A 185 -11.65 18.68 -3.40
CA ALA A 185 -13.02 19.01 -3.06
C ALA A 185 -13.41 18.68 -1.61
N TRP A 186 -12.70 17.78 -0.91
CA TRP A 186 -12.94 17.50 0.51
C TRP A 186 -12.76 18.75 1.37
N VAL A 187 -11.70 19.52 1.07
CA VAL A 187 -11.33 20.77 1.75
C VAL A 187 -12.04 21.99 1.14
N THR A 188 -11.93 22.14 -0.19
CA THR A 188 -12.32 23.37 -0.89
C THR A 188 -13.82 23.51 -1.15
N ARG A 189 -14.58 22.39 -1.18
CA ARG A 189 -16.00 22.38 -1.60
C ARG A 189 -16.95 21.74 -0.59
N TRP A 190 -16.54 20.66 0.07
CA TRP A 190 -17.44 19.84 0.90
C TRP A 190 -17.24 20.04 2.40
N GLY A 191 -16.10 20.57 2.85
CA GLY A 191 -15.81 20.79 4.27
C GLY A 191 -15.75 19.50 5.10
N VAL A 192 -15.47 18.36 4.46
CA VAL A 192 -15.38 17.03 5.09
C VAL A 192 -13.95 16.65 5.51
N ALA A 193 -12.97 17.46 5.11
CA ALA A 193 -11.61 17.44 5.63
C ALA A 193 -11.25 18.84 6.16
N PRO A 194 -10.40 18.95 7.21
CA PRO A 194 -9.88 20.23 7.70
C PRO A 194 -9.14 21.03 6.61
N ARG A 195 -9.05 22.35 6.76
CA ARG A 195 -8.18 23.17 5.90
C ARG A 195 -6.75 23.20 6.46
N PRO A 196 -5.72 23.41 5.60
CA PRO A 196 -4.33 23.58 6.04
C PRO A 196 -4.09 24.73 7.04
N HIS A 197 -5.06 25.62 7.25
CA HIS A 197 -5.02 26.70 8.24
C HIS A 197 -5.86 26.40 9.52
N ASP A 198 -6.76 25.41 9.47
CA ASP A 198 -7.53 24.96 10.63
C ASP A 198 -6.74 23.94 11.48
N THR A 199 -5.87 23.18 10.81
CA THR A 199 -5.02 22.10 11.36
C THR A 199 -3.75 21.96 10.51
N GLY A 200 -2.61 21.62 11.11
CA GLY A 200 -1.42 21.25 10.34
C GLY A 200 -1.63 19.94 9.56
N ASP A 201 -1.15 19.87 8.32
CA ASP A 201 -1.34 18.73 7.39
C ASP A 201 -0.44 17.52 7.73
N SER A 202 -0.43 17.13 9.00
CA SER A 202 0.36 16.03 9.54
C SER A 202 -0.53 14.88 10.01
N GLY A 203 -0.14 13.63 9.68
CA GLY A 203 -0.86 12.44 10.11
C GLY A 203 -1.04 12.33 11.63
N VAL A 204 -0.09 12.90 12.40
CA VAL A 204 -0.14 12.98 13.87
C VAL A 204 -1.29 13.87 14.36
N GLU A 205 -1.57 14.98 13.68
CA GLU A 205 -2.66 15.88 14.05
C GLU A 205 -4.03 15.29 13.69
N ILE A 206 -4.14 14.72 12.49
CA ILE A 206 -5.33 13.96 12.08
C ILE A 206 -5.60 12.77 13.03
N ALA A 207 -4.56 12.06 13.48
CA ALA A 207 -4.70 10.97 14.46
C ALA A 207 -5.19 11.45 15.85
N ARG A 208 -4.77 12.65 16.30
CA ARG A 208 -5.29 13.27 17.53
C ARG A 208 -6.77 13.65 17.38
N LEU A 209 -7.14 14.24 16.26
CA LEU A 209 -8.54 14.60 15.96
C LEU A 209 -9.41 13.35 15.85
N PHE A 210 -8.89 12.28 15.26
CA PHE A 210 -9.53 10.98 15.20
C PHE A 210 -9.79 10.41 16.60
N ALA A 211 -8.77 10.36 17.46
CA ALA A 211 -8.89 9.87 18.84
C ALA A 211 -9.84 10.73 19.70
N ALA A 212 -9.98 12.01 19.37
CA ALA A 212 -10.94 12.93 19.99
C ALA A 212 -12.36 12.89 19.38
N GLY A 213 -12.63 12.00 18.42
CA GLY A 213 -13.93 11.89 17.74
C GLY A 213 -14.27 13.07 16.81
N ARG A 214 -13.29 13.93 16.49
CA ARG A 214 -13.44 15.09 15.61
C ARG A 214 -13.21 14.77 14.12
N VAL A 215 -12.65 13.61 13.80
CA VAL A 215 -12.47 13.09 12.43
C VAL A 215 -12.94 11.63 12.42
N ALA A 216 -13.80 11.26 11.46
CA ALA A 216 -14.43 9.95 11.40
C ALA A 216 -13.66 8.90 10.57
N PHE A 217 -12.76 9.32 9.69
CA PHE A 217 -11.95 8.47 8.82
C PHE A 217 -10.57 9.08 8.60
N MET A 218 -9.54 8.26 8.43
CA MET A 218 -8.25 8.68 7.89
C MET A 218 -7.60 7.55 7.06
N THR A 219 -6.55 7.85 6.30
CA THR A 219 -5.83 6.89 5.41
C THR A 219 -4.44 6.57 5.94
N VAL A 220 -4.24 5.37 6.52
CA VAL A 220 -3.27 5.23 7.63
C VAL A 220 -2.73 3.79 7.84
N GLY A 221 -1.95 3.62 8.92
CA GLY A 221 -1.08 2.48 9.26
C GLY A 221 -1.34 1.93 10.67
N ARG A 222 -0.75 0.77 11.03
CA ARG A 222 -1.10 -0.14 12.16
C ARG A 222 -0.07 0.00 13.31
N ASP A 223 1.03 0.68 13.05
CA ASP A 223 1.08 2.09 13.34
C ASP A 223 -0.10 2.69 14.18
N ALA A 224 -1.07 3.41 13.63
CA ALA A 224 -2.27 3.80 14.38
C ALA A 224 -3.07 2.60 14.96
N VAL A 225 -2.67 1.35 14.67
CA VAL A 225 -3.00 0.15 15.45
C VAL A 225 -2.28 -0.06 16.76
N ARG A 226 -1.03 0.30 17.08
CA ARG A 226 -0.66 0.46 18.52
C ARG A 226 -1.58 1.47 19.13
N ASP A 227 -1.63 2.62 18.49
CA ASP A 227 -2.00 3.83 19.17
C ASP A 227 -3.47 3.73 19.56
N LEU A 228 -4.28 3.09 18.71
CA LEU A 228 -5.64 2.71 19.09
C LEU A 228 -5.81 1.27 19.65
N ARG A 229 -4.83 0.33 19.57
CA ARG A 229 -4.84 -0.97 20.30
C ARG A 229 -5.04 -0.69 21.78
N ALA A 230 -4.14 0.11 22.32
CA ALA A 230 -4.21 0.56 23.70
C ALA A 230 -5.52 1.31 23.97
N SER A 231 -5.99 2.11 23.01
CA SER A 231 -7.11 3.03 23.26
C SER A 231 -8.49 2.38 23.45
N ALA A 232 -8.84 1.27 22.77
CA ALA A 232 -10.10 0.56 23.14
C ALA A 232 -9.95 -0.49 24.22
N ALA A 233 -8.75 -1.06 24.43
CA ALA A 233 -8.52 -1.80 25.66
C ALA A 233 -8.75 -0.89 26.89
N ALA A 234 -8.46 0.41 26.75
CA ALA A 234 -8.84 1.48 27.67
C ALA A 234 -10.22 2.12 27.41
N GLY A 235 -11.07 1.55 26.54
CA GLY A 235 -12.45 2.01 26.27
C GLY A 235 -12.62 3.40 25.61
N ARG A 236 -11.54 4.10 25.26
CA ARG A 236 -11.55 5.52 24.86
C ARG A 236 -12.22 5.79 23.51
N VAL A 237 -12.29 4.79 22.65
CA VAL A 237 -12.82 4.88 21.29
C VAL A 237 -13.20 3.47 20.81
N ARG A 238 -14.23 3.37 19.97
CA ARG A 238 -14.67 2.16 19.25
C ARG A 238 -14.60 2.43 17.75
N VAL A 239 -14.22 1.45 16.93
CA VAL A 239 -13.93 1.67 15.51
C VAL A 239 -14.07 0.38 14.68
N GLY A 240 -13.79 0.37 13.36
CA GLY A 240 -14.07 -0.74 12.43
C GLY A 240 -13.42 -0.60 11.04
N PHE A 241 -12.61 -1.58 10.64
CA PHE A 241 -11.61 -1.43 9.57
C PHE A 241 -12.11 -1.68 8.15
N ALA A 242 -11.52 -0.94 7.19
CA ALA A 242 -11.79 -1.10 5.76
C ALA A 242 -10.50 -0.92 4.92
N PRO A 243 -10.35 -1.61 3.77
CA PRO A 243 -9.36 -1.25 2.76
C PRO A 243 -9.59 0.17 2.23
N ILE A 244 -8.56 0.74 1.56
CA ILE A 244 -8.68 2.03 0.88
C ILE A 244 -9.86 2.01 -0.11
N PRO A 245 -10.80 2.97 -0.05
CA PRO A 245 -11.99 2.96 -0.90
C PRO A 245 -11.61 3.16 -2.37
N HIS A 246 -12.16 2.31 -3.23
CA HIS A 246 -11.96 2.31 -4.67
C HIS A 246 -13.22 2.79 -5.40
N ARG A 247 -13.08 3.18 -6.68
CA ARG A 247 -14.24 3.52 -7.51
C ARG A 247 -14.99 2.24 -7.88
N ALA A 248 -16.33 2.28 -7.91
CA ALA A 248 -17.13 1.16 -8.39
C ALA A 248 -16.72 0.75 -9.82
N GLY A 249 -16.63 -0.55 -10.09
CA GLY A 249 -16.13 -1.09 -11.37
C GLY A 249 -14.61 -0.99 -11.57
N VAL A 250 -13.88 -0.30 -10.69
CA VAL A 250 -12.41 -0.38 -10.59
C VAL A 250 -12.09 -1.29 -9.42
N LEU A 251 -11.15 -2.21 -9.60
CA LEU A 251 -10.74 -3.13 -8.54
C LEU A 251 -9.87 -2.39 -7.48
N PRO A 252 -9.87 -2.84 -6.21
CA PRO A 252 -9.16 -2.12 -5.17
C PRO A 252 -7.66 -2.05 -5.44
N ALA A 253 -7.02 -1.03 -4.87
CA ALA A 253 -5.58 -0.87 -4.90
C ALA A 253 -5.14 -0.24 -3.59
N THR A 254 -4.05 -0.76 -3.03
CA THR A 254 -3.29 -0.07 -2.00
C THR A 254 -1.85 0.08 -2.52
N LEU A 255 -1.06 0.96 -1.91
CA LEU A 255 0.38 1.01 -2.22
C LEU A 255 1.06 -0.17 -1.50
N LEU A 256 2.38 -0.30 -1.54
CA LEU A 256 3.13 -1.31 -0.79
C LEU A 256 4.59 -0.89 -0.60
N TYR A 257 5.11 -1.14 0.59
CA TYR A 257 6.29 -0.47 1.09
C TYR A 257 7.02 -1.21 2.26
N ALA A 258 8.11 -1.95 2.00
CA ALA A 258 8.92 -2.72 2.96
C ALA A 258 10.37 -3.06 2.47
N THR A 259 11.16 -3.79 3.28
CA THR A 259 12.61 -3.58 3.55
C THR A 259 13.48 -4.75 4.13
N GLY A 260 14.75 -4.99 3.73
CA GLY A 260 15.57 -6.15 4.23
C GLY A 260 17.07 -5.96 4.55
N TYR A 261 17.73 -6.92 5.25
CA TYR A 261 19.11 -6.77 5.81
C TYR A 261 20.24 -6.98 4.80
N ALA A 262 20.69 -5.94 4.10
CA ALA A 262 21.60 -6.11 2.94
C ALA A 262 22.99 -6.65 3.31
N VAL A 263 23.36 -7.85 2.83
CA VAL A 263 24.75 -8.33 2.88
C VAL A 263 25.63 -7.62 1.86
N PRO A 264 26.71 -6.90 2.27
CA PRO A 264 27.57 -6.19 1.32
C PRO A 264 28.40 -7.12 0.44
N ALA A 265 28.52 -6.81 -0.86
CA ALA A 265 29.29 -7.61 -1.82
C ALA A 265 30.78 -7.83 -1.43
N ARG A 266 31.36 -6.91 -0.63
CA ARG A 266 32.73 -6.98 -0.09
C ARG A 266 32.82 -7.50 1.36
N ALA A 267 31.74 -8.04 1.93
CA ALA A 267 31.73 -8.55 3.31
C ALA A 267 32.81 -9.62 3.52
N LEU A 268 33.77 -9.36 4.43
CA LEU A 268 34.90 -10.26 4.70
C LEU A 268 34.47 -11.63 5.27
N ARG A 269 33.25 -11.71 5.81
CA ARG A 269 32.61 -12.92 6.34
C ARG A 269 31.27 -13.18 5.65
N ARG A 270 31.23 -13.14 4.31
CA ARG A 270 29.99 -13.32 3.49
C ARG A 270 29.03 -14.38 4.04
N LYS A 271 29.55 -15.56 4.37
CA LYS A 271 28.75 -16.68 4.90
C LYS A 271 27.98 -16.28 6.17
N ALA A 272 28.69 -15.86 7.22
CA ALA A 272 28.07 -15.45 8.49
C ALA A 272 27.14 -14.23 8.35
N ALA A 273 27.41 -13.33 7.40
CA ALA A 273 26.51 -12.21 7.12
C ALA A 273 25.20 -12.66 6.42
N VAL A 274 25.25 -13.66 5.54
CA VAL A 274 24.06 -14.29 4.93
C VAL A 274 23.31 -15.15 5.95
N GLU A 275 24.01 -15.85 6.84
CA GLU A 275 23.39 -16.59 7.95
C GLU A 275 22.67 -15.63 8.90
N LEU A 276 23.30 -14.52 9.30
CA LEU A 276 22.64 -13.48 10.10
C LEU A 276 21.44 -12.85 9.37
N ALA A 277 21.57 -12.58 8.06
CA ALA A 277 20.48 -12.14 7.18
C ALA A 277 19.49 -13.29 6.81
N ALA A 278 19.53 -14.41 7.53
CA ALA A 278 18.45 -15.40 7.62
C ALA A 278 17.96 -15.53 9.08
N ASP A 279 18.86 -15.51 10.07
CA ASP A 279 18.48 -15.67 11.48
C ASP A 279 17.76 -14.43 12.06
N LEU A 280 18.08 -13.21 11.62
CA LEU A 280 17.34 -11.98 11.99
C LEU A 280 15.93 -11.90 11.39
N THR A 281 15.55 -12.94 10.67
CA THR A 281 14.40 -12.97 9.77
C THR A 281 13.44 -14.11 10.09
N ASP A 282 13.81 -14.97 11.06
CA ASP A 282 13.52 -16.41 11.14
C ASP A 282 12.06 -16.81 11.46
N SER A 283 11.74 -17.98 12.02
CA SER A 283 10.39 -18.25 12.56
C SER A 283 10.23 -17.98 14.04
N LEU A 284 11.04 -17.06 14.53
CA LEU A 284 10.95 -16.44 15.84
C LEU A 284 11.36 -14.97 15.76
N ALA A 285 12.29 -14.63 14.85
CA ALA A 285 12.57 -13.28 14.37
C ALA A 285 11.70 -12.85 13.16
N ASP A 286 10.96 -13.78 12.57
CA ASP A 286 9.60 -13.62 12.05
C ASP A 286 8.66 -14.69 12.70
N ALA A 287 8.66 -14.80 14.06
CA ALA A 287 7.42 -15.15 14.83
C ALA A 287 7.09 -14.40 16.18
N ALA A 288 7.89 -13.47 16.74
CA ALA A 288 7.55 -12.69 17.97
C ALA A 288 7.64 -11.14 17.89
N ARG A 289 7.98 -10.56 16.71
CA ARG A 289 7.55 -9.20 16.29
C ARG A 289 6.03 -9.32 16.33
N GLY A 290 5.31 -9.71 15.28
CA GLY A 290 4.27 -10.78 15.35
C GLY A 290 2.98 -10.52 16.10
N ASP A 291 3.09 -10.09 17.32
CA ASP A 291 2.02 -9.85 18.24
C ASP A 291 1.99 -8.36 18.70
N ALA A 292 3.08 -7.58 18.73
CA ALA A 292 3.13 -6.14 19.21
C ALA A 292 3.55 -4.80 18.36
N GLY A 293 2.93 -4.18 17.26
CA GLY A 293 3.37 -2.82 16.66
C GLY A 293 3.26 -2.18 15.17
N ILE A 294 4.36 -1.84 14.40
CA ILE A 294 4.65 -1.16 13.01
C ILE A 294 4.26 -1.55 11.47
N GLU A 295 4.41 -2.59 10.55
CA GLU A 295 5.00 -3.97 10.19
C GLU A 295 4.34 -5.46 10.13
N LEU A 296 3.26 -5.89 9.43
CA LEU A 296 2.55 -7.23 9.48
C LEU A 296 3.25 -8.53 8.94
N PRO A 297 3.48 -9.57 9.77
CA PRO A 297 4.32 -10.73 9.50
C PRO A 297 4.78 -11.06 8.09
N ALA A 298 6.10 -11.03 7.95
CA ALA A 298 6.71 -10.89 6.64
C ALA A 298 6.69 -12.21 5.95
N VAL A 299 6.71 -13.23 6.78
CA VAL A 299 6.70 -14.57 6.38
C VAL A 299 5.42 -15.24 6.86
N THR A 300 5.24 -16.33 6.15
CA THR A 300 4.21 -17.34 6.11
C THR A 300 3.67 -17.72 7.48
N SER A 301 4.05 -18.83 8.13
CA SER A 301 3.48 -19.32 9.41
C SER A 301 2.95 -18.23 10.36
N ALA A 302 3.73 -17.19 10.56
CA ALA A 302 3.44 -16.10 11.46
C ALA A 302 2.27 -15.18 11.03
N ALA A 303 2.08 -14.84 9.73
CA ALA A 303 1.01 -13.92 9.34
C ALA A 303 -0.41 -14.43 9.59
N GLN A 304 -0.60 -15.74 9.64
CA GLN A 304 -1.86 -16.35 10.06
C GLN A 304 -1.80 -17.12 11.36
N GLY A 305 -0.63 -17.36 11.98
CA GLY A 305 -0.60 -17.51 13.43
C GLY A 305 -1.25 -16.27 14.08
N LEU A 306 -0.90 -15.10 13.54
CA LEU A 306 -1.46 -13.82 13.93
C LEU A 306 -2.91 -13.58 13.45
N VAL A 307 -3.32 -14.06 12.27
CA VAL A 307 -4.76 -14.07 11.87
C VAL A 307 -5.57 -15.12 12.65
N ALA A 308 -4.98 -16.23 13.09
CA ALA A 308 -5.66 -17.19 13.96
C ALA A 308 -5.83 -16.64 15.38
N ALA A 309 -4.95 -15.74 15.81
CA ALA A 309 -5.18 -14.93 17.00
C ALA A 309 -6.31 -13.89 16.78
N ASP A 310 -6.73 -13.58 15.54
CA ASP A 310 -7.55 -12.43 15.12
C ASP A 310 -9.02 -12.45 15.57
N THR A 311 -9.17 -12.43 16.88
CA THR A 311 -10.38 -12.60 17.68
C THR A 311 -11.57 -11.71 17.25
N PRO A 312 -11.41 -10.41 16.90
CA PRO A 312 -12.44 -9.77 16.05
C PRO A 312 -12.06 -9.23 14.63
N GLY A 313 -11.05 -9.77 13.96
CA GLY A 313 -11.02 -9.75 12.47
C GLY A 313 -10.32 -8.59 11.75
N TRP A 314 -9.34 -7.92 12.35
CA TRP A 314 -8.62 -6.77 11.78
C TRP A 314 -7.20 -7.05 11.27
N GLN A 315 -6.60 -8.19 11.63
CA GLN A 315 -5.57 -8.76 10.77
C GLN A 315 -6.16 -9.04 9.41
N ALA A 316 -7.28 -9.77 9.40
CA ALA A 316 -7.96 -10.21 8.20
C ALA A 316 -8.20 -9.07 7.20
N VAL A 317 -8.45 -7.81 7.63
CA VAL A 317 -8.69 -6.69 6.70
C VAL A 317 -7.46 -6.29 5.85
N PHE A 318 -6.22 -6.37 6.34
CA PHE A 318 -5.15 -5.57 5.72
C PHE A 318 -4.07 -6.24 4.86
N LEU A 319 -3.95 -7.58 4.83
CA LEU A 319 -3.44 -8.24 3.60
C LEU A 319 -4.67 -8.47 2.71
N ARG A 320 -5.92 -8.56 3.21
CA ARG A 320 -7.09 -8.43 2.32
C ARG A 320 -6.97 -7.17 1.50
N ALA A 321 -6.39 -6.09 2.03
CA ALA A 321 -5.92 -4.94 1.25
C ALA A 321 -4.56 -5.19 0.54
N ALA A 322 -3.54 -5.67 1.23
CA ALA A 322 -2.15 -5.59 0.74
C ALA A 322 -1.67 -6.60 -0.33
N ALA A 323 -2.49 -7.54 -0.84
CA ALA A 323 -2.21 -8.11 -2.18
C ALA A 323 -3.20 -7.66 -3.27
N HIS A 324 -3.91 -6.54 -3.03
CA HIS A 324 -4.24 -5.57 -4.11
C HIS A 324 -3.10 -4.55 -4.30
N GLY A 325 -1.93 -4.86 -3.77
CA GLY A 325 -0.90 -3.90 -3.52
C GLY A 325 -0.11 -3.53 -4.79
N ARG A 326 0.61 -2.41 -4.74
CA ARG A 326 1.40 -1.90 -5.89
C ARG A 326 2.66 -1.18 -5.45
N PRO A 327 3.75 -1.26 -6.23
CA PRO A 327 5.01 -0.72 -5.78
C PRO A 327 4.92 0.78 -5.61
N ALA A 328 5.39 1.24 -4.46
CA ALA A 328 6.01 2.55 -4.33
C ALA A 328 6.70 2.95 -5.63
N TRP A 329 6.33 4.08 -6.24
CA TRP A 329 7.03 4.53 -7.43
C TRP A 329 8.52 4.81 -7.15
N GLY A 330 8.87 5.14 -5.91
CA GLY A 330 10.27 5.19 -5.41
C GLY A 330 11.03 3.88 -5.36
N ALA A 331 10.38 2.73 -5.62
CA ALA A 331 11.05 1.46 -5.89
C ALA A 331 11.19 1.16 -7.39
N ARG A 332 10.70 2.04 -8.27
CA ARG A 332 10.62 1.84 -9.73
C ARG A 332 11.24 2.99 -10.55
N VAL A 333 11.36 4.18 -9.98
CA VAL A 333 11.81 5.41 -10.63
C VAL A 333 13.04 5.92 -9.88
N ALA A 334 14.18 5.99 -10.57
CA ALA A 334 15.47 6.32 -9.96
C ALA A 334 15.54 7.75 -9.37
N LEU A 335 14.73 8.66 -9.90
CA LEU A 335 14.58 10.06 -9.47
C LEU A 335 13.19 10.32 -8.88
N TRP A 336 12.69 9.38 -8.06
CA TRP A 336 11.37 9.55 -7.45
C TRP A 336 11.32 10.62 -6.37
N ARG A 337 12.43 10.96 -5.69
CA ARG A 337 12.40 11.93 -4.59
C ARG A 337 12.11 13.34 -5.10
N GLU A 338 12.65 13.64 -6.27
CA GLU A 338 12.46 14.84 -7.05
C GLU A 338 10.98 14.93 -7.50
N VAL A 339 10.44 13.83 -8.04
CA VAL A 339 9.02 13.71 -8.40
C VAL A 339 8.08 13.80 -7.18
N GLU A 340 8.47 13.24 -6.05
CA GLU A 340 7.68 13.22 -4.80
C GLU A 340 7.58 14.62 -4.17
N ALA A 341 8.60 15.46 -4.31
CA ALA A 341 8.55 16.88 -3.96
C ALA A 341 7.55 17.63 -4.85
N GLU A 342 7.71 17.57 -6.17
CA GLU A 342 6.80 18.21 -7.14
C GLU A 342 5.33 17.79 -6.95
N LEU A 343 5.08 16.52 -6.61
CA LEU A 343 3.75 16.01 -6.28
C LEU A 343 3.19 16.53 -4.94
N SER A 344 4.05 16.83 -3.97
CA SER A 344 3.65 17.36 -2.66
C SER A 344 3.25 18.83 -2.80
N ASP A 345 4.11 19.66 -3.39
CA ASP A 345 3.84 21.08 -3.65
C ASP A 345 2.60 21.27 -4.54
N LEU A 346 2.36 20.35 -5.48
CA LEU A 346 1.14 20.31 -6.29
C LEU A 346 -0.11 20.16 -5.42
N MET A 347 -0.10 19.25 -4.44
CA MET A 347 -1.25 19.03 -3.58
C MET A 347 -1.49 20.21 -2.64
N GLU A 348 -0.44 20.84 -2.10
CA GLU A 348 -0.57 22.04 -1.26
C GLU A 348 -1.20 23.21 -2.03
N ARG A 349 -0.64 23.56 -3.21
CA ARG A 349 -1.17 24.62 -4.12
C ARG A 349 -2.63 24.40 -4.56
N VAL A 350 -3.09 23.15 -4.49
CA VAL A 350 -4.47 22.74 -4.82
C VAL A 350 -5.37 22.72 -3.59
N ALA A 351 -4.83 22.47 -2.39
CA ALA A 351 -5.56 22.41 -1.14
C ALA A 351 -5.90 23.80 -0.56
N THR A 352 -5.07 24.82 -0.80
CA THR A 352 -5.41 26.22 -0.44
C THR A 352 -6.57 26.76 -1.28
N GLY A 353 -6.70 26.31 -2.53
CA GLY A 353 -7.73 26.71 -3.48
C GLY A 353 -7.34 27.87 -4.40
N ASP A 354 -6.13 28.41 -4.29
CA ASP A 354 -5.68 29.59 -5.05
C ASP A 354 -5.38 29.32 -6.54
N VAL A 355 -5.29 28.05 -6.95
CA VAL A 355 -4.91 27.64 -8.31
C VAL A 355 -5.89 26.59 -8.85
N ASP A 356 -6.34 26.71 -10.12
CA ASP A 356 -7.11 25.64 -10.76
C ASP A 356 -6.30 24.34 -10.79
N PRO A 357 -6.84 23.21 -10.27
CA PRO A 357 -6.12 21.95 -10.25
C PRO A 357 -5.68 21.46 -11.62
N ALA A 358 -6.37 21.79 -12.72
CA ALA A 358 -5.90 21.37 -14.04
C ALA A 358 -4.70 22.21 -14.53
N LEU A 359 -4.63 23.52 -14.23
CA LEU A 359 -3.43 24.33 -14.45
C LEU A 359 -2.27 23.84 -13.58
N ALA A 360 -2.48 23.65 -12.28
CA ALA A 360 -1.44 23.18 -11.35
C ALA A 360 -0.88 21.81 -11.77
N VAL A 361 -1.74 20.83 -12.08
CA VAL A 361 -1.36 19.49 -12.54
C VAL A 361 -0.57 19.54 -13.85
N ARG A 362 -0.98 20.37 -14.83
CA ARG A 362 -0.28 20.49 -16.12
C ARG A 362 1.04 21.27 -16.02
N ALA A 363 1.18 22.17 -15.05
CA ALA A 363 2.47 22.80 -14.75
C ALA A 363 3.44 21.78 -14.13
N THR A 364 2.99 21.09 -13.08
CA THR A 364 3.80 20.07 -12.36
C THR A 364 4.22 18.92 -13.27
N ALA A 365 3.33 18.44 -14.15
CA ALA A 365 3.69 17.40 -15.12
C ALA A 365 4.82 17.85 -16.08
N ARG A 366 4.77 19.10 -16.57
CA ARG A 366 5.84 19.67 -17.42
C ARG A 366 7.14 19.87 -16.67
N GLU A 367 7.07 20.20 -15.38
CA GLU A 367 8.24 20.40 -14.54
C GLU A 367 8.93 19.07 -14.23
N ILE A 368 8.17 18.02 -13.92
CA ILE A 368 8.67 16.64 -13.83
C ILE A 368 9.28 16.18 -15.16
N ASP A 369 8.59 16.38 -16.28
CA ASP A 369 9.12 16.05 -17.63
C ASP A 369 10.42 16.82 -17.93
N ARG A 370 10.53 18.08 -17.49
CA ARG A 370 11.73 18.92 -17.64
C ARG A 370 12.88 18.39 -16.79
N GLN A 371 12.66 18.13 -15.50
CA GLN A 371 13.67 17.63 -14.58
C GLN A 371 14.23 16.29 -15.08
N LEU A 372 13.36 15.31 -15.33
CA LEU A 372 13.73 13.99 -15.85
C LEU A 372 14.33 14.03 -17.27
N GLY A 373 13.96 15.04 -18.08
CA GLY A 373 14.53 15.29 -19.40
C GLY A 373 15.95 15.84 -19.37
N THR A 374 16.34 16.58 -18.32
CA THR A 374 17.69 17.17 -18.17
C THR A 374 18.76 16.22 -17.62
N THR A 375 18.42 14.98 -17.27
CA THR A 375 19.33 14.00 -16.65
C THR A 375 19.73 12.84 -17.58
N ARG A 376 19.91 13.12 -18.89
CA ARG A 376 20.30 12.15 -19.93
C ARG A 376 21.61 12.53 -20.62
#